data_AF-A0A7Y1Z6C6-F1
#
_entry.id   AF-A0A7Y1Z6C6-F1
#
_cell.length_a   1.000
_cell.length_b   1.000
_cell.length_c   1.000
_cell.angle_alpha   90.00
_cell.angle_beta   90.00
_cell.angle_gamma   90.00
#
_symmetry.space_group_name_H-M   'P 1'
#
loop_
_entity.id
_entity.type
_entity.pdbx_description
1 polymer ?
#
loop_
_entity_poly.entity_id
_entity_poly.type
_entity_poly.pdbx_seq_one_letter_code
_entity_poly.pdbx_strand_id
1 'polypeptide(L)' 'MKILAIALLFFSLSFAQQSSVKALVGGTLIDGYGSTPIKNSVIIIEGDKIKAVGTIKTLGIPENAERISTEGMTVLP' A
#
# COMPACT_ATOMS: atom_id res chain seq x y z
N MET A 1 22.77 -31.77 -17.72
CA MET A 1 22.00 -31.93 -16.47
C MET A 1 22.22 -30.78 -15.48
N LYS A 2 23.45 -30.48 -15.05
CA LYS A 2 23.73 -29.38 -14.08
C LYS A 2 23.31 -27.97 -14.54
N ILE A 3 23.55 -27.62 -15.81
CA ILE A 3 23.21 -26.30 -16.38
C ILE A 3 21.69 -26.08 -16.43
N LEU A 4 20.92 -27.15 -16.68
CA LEU A 4 19.47 -27.10 -16.73
C LEU A 4 18.85 -26.91 -15.33
N ALA A 5 19.46 -27.52 -14.31
CA ALA A 5 19.07 -27.34 -12.91
C ALA A 5 19.33 -25.91 -12.41
N ILE A 6 20.43 -25.29 -12.84
CA ILE A 6 20.75 -23.89 -12.51
C ILE A 6 19.74 -22.94 -13.16
N ALA A 7 19.39 -23.16 -14.44
CA ALA A 7 18.40 -22.34 -15.13
C ALA A 7 17.00 -22.40 -14.48
N LEU A 8 16.58 -23.57 -13.99
CA LEU A 8 15.31 -23.71 -13.26
C LEU A 8 15.31 -22.96 -11.91
N LEU A 9 16.44 -22.94 -11.21
CA LEU A 9 16.60 -22.24 -9.93
C LEU A 9 16.56 -20.71 -10.08
N PHE A 10 17.01 -20.18 -11.21
CA PHE A 10 16.93 -18.75 -11.51
C PHE A 10 15.51 -18.31 -11.90
N PHE A 11 14.71 -19.19 -12.51
CA PHE A 11 13.34 -18.84 -12.93
C PHE A 11 12.37 -18.75 -11.74
N SER A 12 12.55 -19.57 -10.71
CA SER A 12 11.70 -19.54 -9.50
C SER A 12 11.91 -18.31 -8.62
N LEU A 13 13.08 -17.68 -8.68
CA LEU A 13 13.39 -16.45 -7.93
C LEU A 13 12.69 -15.20 -8.49
N SER A 14 12.36 -15.18 -9.78
CA SER A 14 11.69 -14.04 -10.44
C SER A 14 10.19 -13.93 -10.12
N PHE A 15 9.61 -14.95 -9.49
CA PHE A 15 8.20 -14.97 -9.06
C PHE A 15 8.02 -14.55 -7.59
N ALA A 16 9.05 -14.01 -6.94
CA ALA A 16 8.86 -13.25 -5.72
C ALA A 16 8.03 -11.99 -6.07
N GLN A 17 6.71 -12.13 -5.96
CA GLN A 17 5.70 -11.13 -6.29
C GLN A 17 6.07 -9.78 -5.66
N GLN A 18 6.51 -8.82 -6.48
CA GLN A 18 6.62 -7.44 -6.05
C GLN A 18 5.23 -6.99 -5.59
N SER A 19 5.05 -6.82 -4.29
CA SER A 19 3.77 -6.41 -3.73
C SER A 19 3.41 -5.03 -4.27
N SER A 20 2.22 -4.89 -4.86
CA SER A 20 1.75 -3.61 -5.38
C SER A 20 1.48 -2.67 -4.22
N VAL A 21 2.06 -1.47 -4.28
CA VAL A 21 1.88 -0.45 -3.25
C VAL A 21 0.83 0.55 -3.74
N LYS A 22 -0.21 0.78 -2.95
CA LYS A 22 -1.24 1.80 -3.20
C LYS A 22 -1.25 2.81 -2.06
N ALA A 23 -1.56 4.05 -2.37
CA ALA A 23 -1.73 5.11 -1.39
C ALA A 23 -3.08 5.81 -1.60
N LEU A 24 -3.99 5.72 -0.63
CA LEU A 24 -5.22 6.51 -0.61
C LEU A 24 -4.93 7.83 0.11
N VAL A 25 -5.14 8.97 -0.54
CA VAL A 25 -4.59 10.27 -0.08
C VAL A 25 -5.64 11.37 -0.04
N GLY A 26 -5.71 12.11 1.07
CA GLY A 26 -6.42 13.39 1.16
C GLY A 26 -7.84 13.32 1.71
N GLY A 27 -8.45 12.14 1.81
CA GLY A 27 -9.80 11.95 2.34
C GLY A 27 -9.90 12.06 3.87
N THR A 28 -11.10 11.85 4.38
CA THR A 28 -11.33 11.63 5.82
C THR A 28 -11.42 10.13 6.09
N LEU A 29 -10.62 9.61 7.00
CA LEU A 29 -10.70 8.21 7.44
C LEU A 29 -11.54 8.10 8.71
N ILE A 30 -12.51 7.19 8.69
CA ILE A 30 -13.22 6.68 9.86
C ILE A 30 -12.82 5.21 10.01
N ASP A 31 -12.24 4.84 11.15
CA ASP A 31 -11.57 3.53 11.36
C ASP A 31 -12.50 2.41 11.87
N GLY A 32 -13.76 2.73 12.17
CA GLY A 32 -14.73 1.78 12.72
C GLY A 32 -14.57 1.50 14.23
N TYR A 33 -13.56 2.05 14.90
CA TYR A 33 -13.31 1.86 16.34
C TYR A 33 -13.95 2.96 17.22
N GLY A 34 -14.58 3.96 16.60
CA GLY A 34 -15.21 5.08 17.32
C GLY A 34 -14.24 6.20 17.71
N SER A 35 -13.00 6.16 17.20
CA SER A 35 -12.00 7.22 17.35
C SER A 35 -12.44 8.51 16.64
N THR A 36 -11.76 9.63 16.95
CA THR A 36 -11.95 10.87 16.17
C THR A 36 -11.52 10.64 14.71
N PRO A 37 -12.33 11.06 13.71
CA PRO A 37 -11.98 10.91 12.30
C PRO A 37 -10.65 11.59 11.93
N ILE A 38 -9.86 10.93 11.08
CA ILE A 38 -8.56 11.42 10.61
C ILE A 38 -8.75 12.18 9.30
N LYS A 39 -8.59 13.51 9.31
CA LYS A 39 -8.69 14.36 8.12
C LYS A 39 -7.40 14.36 7.31
N ASN A 40 -7.51 14.55 6.00
CA ASN A 40 -6.39 14.52 5.05
C ASN A 40 -5.52 13.26 5.27
N SER A 41 -6.18 12.12 5.40
CA SER A 41 -5.55 10.85 5.74
C SER A 41 -4.67 10.37 4.59
N VAL A 42 -3.65 9.60 4.94
CA VAL A 42 -2.86 8.78 4.01
C VAL A 42 -2.93 7.34 4.49
N ILE A 43 -3.35 6.44 3.62
CA ILE A 43 -3.43 4.99 3.89
C ILE A 43 -2.53 4.31 2.87
N ILE A 44 -1.46 3.68 3.35
CA ILE A 44 -0.54 2.89 2.52
C ILE A 44 -0.96 1.43 2.59
N ILE A 45 -1.24 0.85 1.42
CA ILE A 45 -1.63 -0.53 1.24
C ILE A 45 -0.51 -1.23 0.48
N GLU A 46 -0.04 -2.35 1.00
CA GLU A 46 0.97 -3.21 0.37
C GLU A 46 0.33 -4.58 0.14
N GLY A 47 -0.01 -4.87 -1.11
CA GLY A 47 -0.74 -6.08 -1.48
C GLY A 47 -2.16 -6.06 -0.91
N ASP A 48 -2.45 -6.97 0.02
CA ASP A 48 -3.75 -7.12 0.70
C ASP A 48 -3.79 -6.50 2.10
N LYS A 49 -2.70 -5.87 2.55
CA LYS A 49 -2.57 -5.36 3.93
C LYS A 49 -2.37 -3.85 3.97
N ILE A 50 -3.00 -3.23 4.97
CA ILE A 50 -2.67 -1.87 5.37
C ILE A 50 -1.29 -1.90 6.03
N LYS A 51 -0.33 -1.22 5.40
CA LYS A 51 1.05 -1.10 5.88
C LYS A 51 1.19 0.01 6.92
N ALA A 52 0.55 1.16 6.67
CA ALA A 52 0.61 2.33 7.53
C ALA A 52 -0.58 3.26 7.31
N VAL A 53 -0.96 3.99 8.36
CA VAL A 53 -1.99 5.03 8.34
C VAL A 53 -1.43 6.28 9.00
N GLY A 54 -1.72 7.44 8.40
CA GLY A 54 -1.33 8.74 8.94
C GLY A 54 -2.06 9.86 8.24
N THR A 55 -1.41 11.02 8.15
CA THR A 55 -1.92 12.20 7.43
C THR A 55 -0.91 12.62 6.37
N ILE A 56 -1.33 13.49 5.45
CA ILE A 56 -0.41 14.11 4.47
C ILE A 56 0.79 14.83 5.11
N LYS A 57 0.71 15.19 6.40
CA LYS A 57 1.79 15.85 7.15
C LYS A 57 2.73 14.87 7.86
N THR A 58 2.22 13.68 8.21
CA THR A 58 2.92 12.75 9.10
C THR A 58 3.41 11.49 8.39
N LEU A 59 2.87 11.18 7.20
CA LEU A 59 3.20 9.97 6.47
C LEU A 59 3.62 10.29 5.05
N GLY A 60 4.88 10.03 4.75
CA GLY A 60 5.42 10.09 3.39
C GLY A 60 4.82 9.00 2.51
N ILE A 61 4.58 9.34 1.24
CA ILE A 61 4.01 8.40 0.26
C ILE A 61 5.17 7.82 -0.56
N PRO A 62 5.34 6.50 -0.62
CA PRO A 62 6.39 5.87 -1.41
C PRO A 62 6.31 6.27 -2.89
N GLU A 63 7.46 6.45 -3.54
CA GLU A 63 7.51 6.86 -4.95
C GLU A 63 6.92 5.81 -5.90
N ASN A 64 7.02 4.53 -5.53
CA ASN A 64 6.48 3.40 -6.28
C ASN A 64 4.99 3.13 -5.98
N ALA A 65 4.35 3.95 -5.12
CA ALA A 65 2.95 3.76 -4.78
C ALA A 65 2.04 4.31 -5.89
N GLU A 66 1.05 3.52 -6.29
CA GLU A 66 -0.10 4.03 -7.04
C GLU A 66 -0.89 4.98 -6.15
N ARG A 67 -0.89 6.26 -6.50
CA ARG A 67 -1.58 7.31 -5.74
C ARG A 67 -3.02 7.43 -6.19
N ILE A 68 -3.94 7.24 -5.26
CA ILE A 68 -5.38 7.37 -5.44
C ILE A 68 -5.85 8.54 -4.58
N SER A 69 -6.37 9.59 -5.23
CA SER A 69 -6.96 10.72 -4.51
C SER A 69 -8.28 10.32 -3.88
N THR A 70 -8.48 10.74 -2.63
CA THR A 70 -9.71 10.59 -1.86
C THR A 70 -10.19 11.94 -1.33
N GLU A 71 -9.69 13.05 -1.89
CA GLU A 71 -10.11 14.40 -1.52
C GLU A 71 -11.62 14.58 -1.70
N GLY A 72 -12.26 15.21 -0.71
CA GLY A 72 -13.72 15.35 -0.67
C GLY A 72 -14.49 14.04 -0.37
N MET A 73 -13.79 12.91 -0.19
CA MET A 73 -14.38 11.62 0.12
C MET A 73 -14.12 11.20 1.58
N THR A 74 -14.89 10.22 2.04
CA THR A 74 -14.66 9.51 3.31
C THR A 74 -14.30 8.06 3.03
N VAL A 75 -13.23 7.56 3.65
CA VAL A 75 -12.81 6.16 3.61
C VAL A 75 -13.33 5.47 4.87
N LEU A 76 -14.00 4.33 4.67
CA LEU A 76 -14.60 3.49 5.71
C LEU A 76 -14.01 2.06 5.62
N PRO A 77 -13.95 1.30 6.72
CA PRO A 77 -13.66 -0.13 6.71
C PRO A 77 -14.77 -0.97 6.09
#